data_AF-A0AAD8XWC2-F1
#
_entry.id   AF-A0AAD8XWC2-F1
#
_cell.length_a   1.000
_cell.length_b   1.000
_cell.length_c   1.000
_cell.angle_alpha   90.00
_cell.angle_beta   90.00
_cell.angle_gamma   90.00
#
_symmetry.space_group_name_H-M   'P 1'
#
loop_
_entity.id
_entity.type
_entity.pdbx_description
1 polymer ?
#
loop_
_entity_poly.entity_id
_entity_poly.type
_entity_poly.pdbx_seq_one_letter_code
_entity_poly.pdbx_strand_id
1 'polypeptide(L)'
;MASGSPPLTGVTKITENDIICGRGGVALKHPGNLAYRKIVGLNKGIYATCLKVEKLKISKSIVAAIREIEGRFLEREDGKPTSSLDERDENGNPVTWKDIGDKRAIEKTSQALRRASQSC
;
A
#
# COMPACT_ATOMS: atom_id res chain seq x y z
N MET A 1 -14.04 -16.98 8.14
CA MET A 1 -12.65 -17.26 8.52
C MET A 1 -11.78 -16.13 8.00
N ALA A 2 -11.28 -15.25 8.86
CA ALA A 2 -10.35 -14.19 8.45
C ALA A 2 -8.93 -14.74 8.56
N SER A 3 -8.47 -15.39 7.50
CA SER A 3 -7.06 -15.73 7.31
C SER A 3 -6.30 -14.44 7.02
N GLY A 4 -5.95 -13.70 8.07
CA GLY A 4 -4.98 -12.61 7.94
C GLY A 4 -3.62 -13.22 7.69
N SER A 5 -3.06 -13.01 6.49
CA SER A 5 -1.70 -13.46 6.20
C SER A 5 -0.72 -12.85 7.23
N PRO A 6 0.18 -13.64 7.82
CA PRO A 6 1.16 -13.12 8.74
C PRO A 6 2.02 -12.04 8.04
N PRO A 7 2.41 -10.97 8.76
CA PRO A 7 3.24 -9.93 8.17
C PRO A 7 4.57 -10.54 7.70
N LEU A 8 4.81 -10.50 6.39
CA LEU A 8 6.06 -10.94 5.78
C LEU A 8 7.13 -9.88 6.07
N THR A 9 8.23 -10.27 6.71
CA THR A 9 9.40 -9.42 7.00
C THR A 9 10.59 -9.86 6.15
N GLY A 10 11.65 -9.05 6.08
CA GLY A 10 12.87 -9.40 5.35
C GLY A 10 12.69 -9.47 3.83
N VAL A 11 11.67 -8.81 3.27
CA VAL A 11 11.45 -8.75 1.82
C VAL A 11 12.55 -7.90 1.20
N THR A 12 13.35 -8.48 0.30
CA THR A 12 14.41 -7.76 -0.43
C THR A 12 14.06 -7.53 -1.90
N LYS A 13 13.17 -8.35 -2.47
CA LYS A 13 12.70 -8.23 -3.85
C LYS A 13 11.30 -7.64 -3.90
N ILE A 14 11.21 -6.47 -4.50
CA ILE A 14 9.96 -5.74 -4.75
C ILE A 14 9.46 -6.08 -6.14
N THR A 15 8.17 -6.37 -6.27
CA THR A 15 7.49 -6.66 -7.54
C THR A 15 6.69 -5.45 -7.99
N GLU A 16 6.25 -5.46 -9.25
CA GLU A 16 5.41 -4.39 -9.79
C GLU A 16 4.03 -4.29 -9.13
N ASN A 17 3.53 -5.36 -8.50
CA ASN A 17 2.25 -5.41 -7.80
C ASN A 17 2.35 -4.86 -6.37
N ASP A 18 3.56 -4.67 -5.84
CA ASP A 18 3.76 -4.16 -4.50
C ASP A 18 3.40 -2.67 -4.37
N ILE A 19 2.80 -2.33 -3.24
CA ILE A 19 2.43 -0.98 -2.85
C ILE A 19 3.45 -0.47 -1.84
N ILE A 20 4.30 0.46 -2.28
CA ILE A 20 5.33 1.08 -1.45
C ILE A 20 4.69 2.12 -0.53
N CYS A 21 4.75 1.84 0.76
CA CYS A 21 4.28 2.68 1.84
C CYS A 21 5.42 3.58 2.34
N GLY A 22 5.25 4.89 2.19
CA GLY A 22 6.23 5.87 2.64
C GLY A 22 6.07 7.21 1.94
N ARG A 23 7.00 8.12 2.18
CA ARG A 23 7.12 9.41 1.48
C ARG A 23 8.37 9.33 0.59
N GLY A 24 8.27 9.78 -0.65
CA GLY A 24 9.41 9.81 -1.58
C GLY A 24 9.03 9.60 -3.05
N GLY A 25 10.00 9.87 -3.94
CA GLY A 25 9.83 9.76 -5.39
C GLY A 25 9.58 8.33 -5.87
N VAL A 26 10.13 7.33 -5.17
CA VAL A 26 9.91 5.90 -5.47
C VAL A 26 8.44 5.52 -5.37
N ALA A 27 7.79 5.84 -4.25
CA ALA A 27 6.36 5.57 -4.05
C ALA A 27 5.46 6.34 -5.02
N LEU A 28 5.92 7.48 -5.54
CA LEU A 28 5.20 8.23 -6.58
C LEU A 28 5.23 7.48 -7.92
N LYS A 29 6.39 6.96 -8.33
CA LYS A 29 6.60 6.38 -9.66
C LYS A 29 6.36 4.87 -9.75
N HIS A 30 6.30 4.17 -8.61
CA HIS A 30 6.14 2.71 -8.59
C HIS A 30 4.86 2.27 -9.33
N PRO A 31 4.93 1.25 -10.22
CA PRO A 31 3.78 0.78 -11.00
C PRO A 31 2.61 0.33 -10.12
N GLY A 32 2.88 -0.41 -9.04
CA GLY A 32 1.84 -0.82 -8.08
C GLY A 32 1.14 0.37 -7.44
N ASN A 33 1.89 1.42 -7.07
CA ASN A 33 1.29 2.64 -6.51
C ASN A 33 0.48 3.43 -7.54
N LEU A 34 0.89 3.42 -8.82
CA LEU A 34 0.12 4.01 -9.92
C LEU A 34 -1.22 3.29 -10.11
N ALA A 35 -1.19 1.94 -10.18
CA ALA A 35 -2.40 1.12 -10.29
C ALA A 35 -3.33 1.31 -9.07
N TYR A 36 -2.75 1.26 -7.87
CA TYR A 36 -3.47 1.50 -6.62
C TYR A 36 -4.16 2.86 -6.59
N ARG A 37 -3.48 3.94 -7.00
CA ARG A 37 -4.10 5.28 -7.07
C ARG A 37 -5.27 5.34 -8.05
N LYS A 38 -5.18 4.63 -9.19
CA LYS A 38 -6.31 4.52 -10.15
C LYS A 38 -7.50 3.82 -9.50
N ILE A 39 -7.29 2.67 -8.85
CA ILE A 39 -8.35 1.90 -8.17
C ILE A 39 -9.00 2.74 -7.06
N VAL A 40 -8.19 3.38 -6.21
CA VAL A 40 -8.69 4.32 -5.19
C VAL A 40 -9.51 5.43 -5.85
N GLY A 41 -9.04 5.95 -6.98
CA GLY A 41 -9.70 6.99 -7.77
C GLY A 41 -11.10 6.62 -8.24
N LEU A 42 -11.25 5.42 -8.81
CA LEU A 42 -12.53 4.91 -9.29
C LEU A 42 -13.55 4.70 -8.17
N ASN A 43 -13.08 4.43 -6.94
CA ASN A 43 -13.94 4.15 -5.79
C ASN A 43 -14.28 5.40 -4.94
N LYS A 44 -13.70 6.58 -5.24
CA LYS A 44 -13.88 7.81 -4.46
C LYS A 44 -15.35 8.24 -4.35
N GLY A 45 -16.06 8.26 -5.48
CA GLY A 45 -17.45 8.73 -5.53
C GLY A 45 -18.38 7.90 -4.65
N ILE A 46 -18.28 6.57 -4.78
CA ILE A 46 -19.05 5.61 -3.98
C ILE A 46 -18.66 5.71 -2.49
N TYR A 47 -17.36 5.86 -2.19
CA TYR A 47 -16.90 6.02 -0.80
C TYR A 47 -17.39 7.31 -0.14
N ALA A 48 -17.54 8.40 -0.91
CA ALA A 48 -17.99 9.68 -0.39
C ALA A 48 -19.47 9.63 0.04
N THR A 49 -20.31 8.95 -0.73
CA THR A 49 -21.77 8.93 -0.56
C THR A 49 -22.28 7.81 0.37
N CYS A 50 -21.47 6.79 0.64
CA CYS A 50 -21.92 5.64 1.42
C CYS A 50 -21.79 5.81 2.94
N LEU A 51 -22.47 4.94 3.69
CA LEU A 51 -22.43 4.90 5.16
C LEU A 51 -21.07 4.41 5.68
N LYS A 52 -20.77 4.72 6.96
CA LYS A 52 -19.49 4.33 7.61
C LYS A 52 -19.16 2.83 7.48
N VAL A 53 -20.17 1.96 7.58
CA VAL A 53 -19.98 0.50 7.42
C VAL A 53 -19.56 0.13 6.00
N GLU A 54 -20.16 0.77 4.99
CA GLU A 54 -19.85 0.55 3.58
C GLU A 54 -18.47 1.11 3.22
N LYS A 55 -18.07 2.24 3.81
CA LYS A 55 -16.71 2.78 3.68
C LYS A 55 -15.66 1.76 4.06
N LEU A 56 -15.86 1.03 5.17
CA LEU A 56 -14.94 -0.02 5.58
C LEU A 56 -14.92 -1.19 4.60
N LYS A 57 -16.09 -1.58 4.05
CA LYS A 57 -16.18 -2.64 3.04
C LYS A 57 -15.42 -2.28 1.76
N ILE A 58 -15.55 -1.03 1.28
CA ILE A 58 -14.81 -0.54 0.10
C ILE A 58 -13.31 -0.63 0.34
N SER A 59 -12.83 -0.13 1.48
CA SER A 59 -11.39 -0.21 1.82
C SER A 59 -10.89 -1.66 1.89
N LYS A 60 -11.67 -2.57 2.50
CA LYS A 60 -11.35 -4.00 2.55
C LYS A 60 -11.31 -4.64 1.17
N SER A 61 -12.27 -4.32 0.31
CA SER A 61 -12.35 -4.87 -1.04
C SER A 61 -11.16 -4.46 -1.90
N ILE A 62 -10.72 -3.19 -1.81
CA ILE A 62 -9.52 -2.74 -2.52
C ILE A 62 -8.27 -3.48 -2.03
N VAL A 63 -8.10 -3.64 -0.71
CA VAL A 63 -6.97 -4.38 -0.16
C VAL A 63 -7.01 -5.84 -0.62
N ALA A 64 -8.18 -6.48 -0.57
CA ALA A 64 -8.35 -7.85 -1.04
C ALA A 64 -7.99 -8.01 -2.53
N ALA A 65 -8.39 -7.07 -3.39
CA ALA A 65 -8.03 -7.09 -4.80
C ALA A 65 -6.51 -6.96 -5.05
N ILE A 66 -5.81 -6.14 -4.25
CA ILE A 66 -4.34 -6.07 -4.32
C ILE A 66 -3.71 -7.38 -3.85
N ARG A 67 -4.25 -8.00 -2.80
CA ARG A 67 -3.76 -9.31 -2.30
C ARG A 67 -3.97 -10.44 -3.31
N GLU A 68 -5.06 -10.41 -4.06
CA GLU A 68 -5.41 -11.42 -5.06
C GLU A 68 -4.38 -11.49 -6.20
N ILE A 69 -3.78 -10.36 -6.56
CA ILE A 69 -2.68 -10.29 -7.54
C ILE A 69 -1.28 -10.42 -6.90
N GLU A 70 -1.21 -11.03 -5.71
CA GLU A 70 0.01 -11.19 -4.91
C GLU A 70 0.70 -9.85 -4.54
N GLY A 71 -0.03 -8.73 -4.59
CA GLY A 71 0.46 -7.42 -4.19
C GLY A 71 0.55 -7.29 -2.67
N ARG A 72 1.63 -6.69 -2.19
CA ARG A 72 1.87 -6.46 -0.76
C ARG A 72 1.93 -4.98 -0.43
N PHE A 73 1.61 -4.60 0.80
CA PHE A 73 1.76 -3.23 1.25
C PHE A 73 3.08 -3.10 2.02
N LEU A 74 4.14 -2.73 1.32
CA LEU A 74 5.51 -2.78 1.84
C LEU A 74 5.92 -1.48 2.52
N GLU A 75 6.54 -1.57 3.68
CA GLU A 75 7.17 -0.48 4.42
C GLU A 75 8.63 -0.87 4.70
N ARG A 76 9.56 0.09 4.61
CA ARG A 76 10.96 -0.17 4.99
C ARG A 76 11.04 -0.56 6.45
N GLU A 77 11.81 -1.61 6.75
CA GLU A 77 11.96 -2.04 8.13
C GLU A 77 12.74 -1.01 8.98
N ASP A 78 13.69 -0.32 8.37
CA ASP A 78 14.52 0.70 9.04
C ASP A 78 13.86 2.08 9.15
N GLY A 79 12.67 2.27 8.55
CA GLY A 79 11.87 3.49 8.67
C GLY A 79 12.42 4.72 7.94
N LYS A 80 13.56 4.63 7.23
CA LYS A 80 14.11 5.73 6.45
C LYS A 80 13.29 6.01 5.18
N PRO A 81 13.35 7.24 4.63
CA PRO A 81 12.78 7.52 3.31
C PRO A 81 13.47 6.67 2.24
N THR A 82 12.72 6.15 1.27
CA THR A 82 13.29 5.39 0.14
C THR A 82 13.65 6.34 -1.01
N SER A 83 14.92 6.30 -1.42
CA SER A 83 15.38 7.02 -2.61
C SER A 83 15.40 6.11 -3.84
N SER A 84 15.69 4.82 -3.65
CA SER A 84 15.71 3.78 -4.68
C SER A 84 15.19 2.45 -4.13
N LEU A 85 14.75 1.53 -5.02
CA LEU A 85 14.35 0.16 -4.65
C LEU A 85 15.57 -0.74 -4.40
N ASP A 86 16.66 -0.51 -5.15
CA ASP A 86 17.94 -1.22 -5.05
C ASP A 86 18.89 -0.60 -4.01
N GLU A 87 18.34 0.17 -3.07
CA GLU A 87 19.14 0.82 -2.03
C GLU A 87 19.79 -0.23 -1.13
N ARG A 88 21.04 0.05 -0.73
CA ARG A 88 21.80 -0.78 0.20
C ARG A 88 22.02 -0.02 1.51
N ASP A 89 22.08 -0.75 2.61
CA ASP A 89 22.42 -0.21 3.91
C ASP A 89 23.91 0.15 4.00
N GLU A 90 24.32 0.70 5.15
CA GLU A 90 25.71 1.06 5.45
C GLU A 90 26.70 -0.11 5.38
N ASN A 91 26.20 -1.34 5.47
CA ASN A 91 26.98 -2.58 5.40
C ASN A 91 26.98 -3.19 3.98
N GLY A 92 26.33 -2.54 3.01
CA GLY A 92 26.21 -3.02 1.63
C GLY A 92 25.14 -4.11 1.41
N ASN A 93 24.30 -4.39 2.41
CA ASN A 93 23.19 -5.33 2.31
C ASN A 93 21.97 -4.67 1.66
N PRO A 94 21.13 -5.41 0.93
CA PRO A 94 19.87 -4.86 0.41
C PRO A 94 18.95 -4.38 1.54
N VAL A 95 18.33 -3.22 1.36
CA VAL A 95 17.32 -2.73 2.29
C VAL A 95 16.16 -3.72 2.38
N THR A 96 15.75 -4.04 3.60
CA THR A 96 14.64 -4.96 3.85
C THR A 96 13.31 -4.23 4.05
N TRP A 97 12.25 -4.90 3.62
CA TRP A 97 10.89 -4.42 3.63
C TRP A 97 10.00 -5.40 4.38
N LYS A 98 8.96 -4.86 5.01
CA LYS A 98 7.93 -5.65 5.65
C LYS A 98 6.56 -5.32 5.08
N ASP A 99 5.73 -6.33 4.96
CA ASP A 99 4.30 -6.15 4.73
C ASP A 99 3.64 -5.60 6.01
N ILE A 100 2.95 -4.47 5.88
CA ILE A 100 2.27 -3.81 7.00
C ILE A 100 1.02 -4.57 7.48
N GLY A 101 0.59 -5.59 6.72
CA GLY A 101 -0.58 -6.42 7.02
C GLY A 101 -1.90 -5.71 6.72
N ASP A 102 -2.98 -6.48 6.73
CA ASP A 102 -4.28 -6.03 6.22
C ASP A 102 -4.87 -4.88 7.02
N LYS A 103 -4.73 -4.90 8.35
CA LYS A 103 -5.24 -3.83 9.22
C LYS A 103 -4.68 -2.46 8.80
N ARG A 104 -3.36 -2.34 8.72
CA ARG A 104 -2.69 -1.09 8.33
C ARG A 104 -2.94 -0.75 6.85
N ALA A 105 -3.01 -1.75 5.98
CA ALA A 105 -3.36 -1.56 4.56
C ALA A 105 -4.78 -0.98 4.37
N ILE A 106 -5.76 -1.46 5.15
CA ILE A 106 -7.14 -0.95 5.14
C ILE A 106 -7.18 0.49 5.66
N GLU A 107 -6.46 0.79 6.73
CA GLU A 107 -6.35 2.15 7.27
C GLU A 107 -5.73 3.12 6.26
N LYS A 108 -4.62 2.70 5.63
CA LYS A 108 -3.97 3.44 4.53
C LYS A 108 -4.93 3.70 3.37
N THR A 109 -5.69 2.69 2.97
CA THR A 109 -6.66 2.79 1.86
C THR A 109 -7.82 3.70 2.20
N SER A 110 -8.36 3.60 3.42
CA SER A 110 -9.37 4.53 3.91
C SER A 110 -8.84 5.97 3.92
N GLN A 111 -7.59 6.17 4.32
CA GLN A 111 -6.95 7.47 4.32
C GLN A 111 -6.73 8.02 2.90
N ALA A 112 -6.35 7.16 1.95
CA ALA A 112 -6.20 7.51 0.54
C ALA A 112 -7.55 7.91 -0.07
N LEU A 113 -8.61 7.13 0.13
CA LEU A 113 -9.99 7.43 -0.31
C LEU A 113 -10.51 8.76 0.26
N ARG A 114 -10.15 9.11 1.51
CA ARG A 114 -10.51 10.40 2.13
C ARG A 114 -9.71 11.59 1.60
N ARG A 115 -8.41 11.45 1.34
CA ARG A 115 -7.55 12.57 0.87
C ARG A 115 -7.70 12.82 -0.62
N ALA A 116 -8.04 11.77 -1.33
CA ALA A 116 -8.41 11.80 -2.72
C ALA A 116 -9.46 12.85 -3.11
N SER A 117 -10.30 13.34 -2.17
CA SER A 117 -11.25 14.42 -2.42
C SER A 117 -10.65 15.84 -2.35
N GLN A 118 -9.36 15.98 -2.02
CA GLN A 118 -8.66 17.27 -1.85
C GLN A 118 -7.61 17.51 -2.94
N SER A 119 -7.89 17.14 -4.18
CA SER A 119 -7.01 17.43 -5.31
C SER A 119 -7.86 17.77 -6.51
N CYS A 120 -8.38 19.01 -6.51
CA CYS A 120 -8.53 19.83 -7.70
C CYS A 120 -7.41 20.87 -7.66
#